data_AF-A0A7W0XQQ3-F1
#
_entry.id   AF-A0A7W0XQQ3-F1
#
_cell.length_a   1.000
_cell.length_b   1.000
_cell.length_c   1.000
_cell.angle_alpha   90.00
_cell.angle_beta   90.00
_cell.angle_gamma   90.00
#
_symmetry.space_group_name_H-M   'P 1'
#
loop_
_entity.id
_entity.type
_entity.pdbx_description
1 polymer ?
#
loop_
_entity_poly.entity_id
_entity_poly.type
_entity_poly.pdbx_seq_one_letter_code
_entity_poly.pdbx_strand_id
1 'polypeptide(L)'
;MSNALKLLSSFSEHSRRLGVTELANAHGLPKSTVSRTMKELETAGYVERTLERLYQTGPELFRIGSLYRTSEVPLDRIDGQLGKLVRRFPASGYIAINRGLDCIILRMREGVRAVRFVIPEGSILPAFTVAIGKAILSRCDDDELRRRLPDRLVNEDPYYDVSRQDFLLEIAEGRARGWLDLRDMAGRGIDAVAIAVKVSDEETIGVALSFMTATTAPAIREAMIDSLASLGRELGAIVRDRYWDQFSPLGSPLNPAPVA
;
A
#
# COMPACT_ATOMS: atom_id res chain seq x y z
N MET A 1 22.45 -3.56 -6.57
CA MET A 1 21.39 -3.73 -7.59
C MET A 1 21.99 -3.63 -8.98
N SER A 2 21.75 -4.60 -9.86
CA SER A 2 22.28 -4.62 -11.24
C SER A 2 21.69 -3.49 -12.09
N ASN A 3 22.38 -3.11 -13.18
CA ASN A 3 21.89 -2.06 -14.09
C ASN A 3 20.54 -2.43 -14.73
N ALA A 4 20.32 -3.70 -15.07
CA ALA A 4 19.06 -4.16 -15.64
C ALA A 4 17.86 -3.88 -14.70
N LEU A 5 18.01 -4.21 -13.41
CA LEU A 5 16.96 -3.95 -12.41
C LEU A 5 16.75 -2.44 -12.20
N LYS A 6 17.81 -1.63 -12.15
CA LYS A 6 17.69 -0.16 -12.06
C LYS A 6 16.90 0.43 -13.22
N LEU A 7 17.19 -0.02 -14.44
CA LEU A 7 16.51 0.46 -15.64
C LEU A 7 15.05 0.00 -15.69
N LEU A 8 14.75 -1.26 -15.34
CA LEU A 8 13.37 -1.74 -15.22
C LEU A 8 12.57 -0.99 -14.14
N SER A 9 13.19 -0.68 -12.99
CA SER A 9 12.54 0.09 -11.92
C SER A 9 12.33 1.57 -12.26
N SER A 10 12.77 2.04 -13.44
CA SER A 10 12.52 3.42 -13.89
C SER A 10 11.13 3.60 -14.48
N PHE A 11 10.51 2.52 -14.95
CA PHE A 11 9.15 2.57 -15.47
C PHE A 11 8.18 2.79 -14.32
N SER A 12 7.29 3.76 -14.49
CA SER A 12 6.25 4.10 -13.54
C SER A 12 5.00 4.57 -14.29
N GLU A 13 3.93 4.84 -13.56
CA GLU A 13 2.73 5.39 -14.19
C GLU A 13 2.94 6.76 -14.84
N HIS A 14 3.84 7.57 -14.30
CA HIS A 14 4.21 8.88 -14.82
C HIS A 14 5.27 8.78 -15.93
N SER A 15 5.96 7.63 -16.03
CA SER A 15 7.08 7.39 -16.94
C SER A 15 6.95 6.04 -17.64
N ARG A 16 5.84 5.85 -18.37
CA ARG A 16 5.51 4.58 -19.04
C ARG A 16 6.36 4.29 -20.28
N ARG A 17 6.95 5.32 -20.89
CA ARG A 17 7.79 5.24 -22.08
C ARG A 17 9.07 6.04 -21.86
N LEU A 18 10.21 5.39 -21.99
CA LEU A 18 11.51 5.97 -21.64
C LEU A 18 12.53 5.79 -22.77
N GLY A 19 13.31 6.83 -23.02
CA GLY A 19 14.39 6.80 -24.01
C GLY A 19 15.72 6.37 -23.40
N VAL A 20 16.66 5.89 -24.24
CA VAL A 20 18.03 5.56 -23.79
C VAL A 20 18.75 6.76 -23.18
N THR A 21 18.59 7.95 -23.76
CA THR A 21 19.23 9.18 -23.25
C THR A 21 18.68 9.56 -21.87
N GLU A 22 17.37 9.48 -21.70
CA GLU A 22 16.69 9.78 -20.44
C GLU A 22 17.13 8.83 -19.33
N LEU A 23 17.11 7.52 -19.61
CA LEU A 23 17.59 6.48 -18.69
C LEU A 23 19.08 6.64 -18.35
N ALA A 24 19.91 6.96 -19.34
CA ALA A 24 21.34 7.20 -19.13
C ALA A 24 21.58 8.37 -18.18
N ASN A 25 20.87 9.47 -18.38
CA ASN A 25 20.97 10.65 -17.53
C ASN A 25 20.44 10.38 -16.11
N ALA A 26 19.29 9.72 -15.98
CA ALA A 26 18.66 9.43 -14.69
C ALA A 26 19.54 8.56 -13.77
N HIS A 27 20.31 7.64 -14.35
CA HIS A 27 21.13 6.69 -13.59
C HIS A 27 22.64 6.98 -13.64
N GLY A 28 23.06 8.04 -14.33
CA GLY A 28 24.47 8.36 -14.54
C GLY A 28 25.25 7.26 -15.28
N LEU A 29 24.59 6.57 -16.22
CA LEU A 29 25.16 5.43 -16.96
C LEU A 29 25.55 5.84 -18.40
N PRO A 30 26.62 5.25 -18.97
CA PRO A 30 26.93 5.44 -20.39
C PRO A 30 25.76 4.98 -21.29
N LYS A 31 25.44 5.77 -22.34
CA LYS A 31 24.37 5.43 -23.29
C LYS A 31 24.56 4.05 -23.94
N SER A 32 25.81 3.64 -24.19
CA SER A 32 26.14 2.32 -24.73
C SER A 32 25.76 1.19 -23.77
N THR A 33 25.98 1.37 -22.46
CA THR A 33 25.59 0.44 -21.41
C THR A 33 24.08 0.32 -21.30
N VAL A 34 23.36 1.46 -21.28
CA VAL A 34 21.90 1.46 -21.25
C VAL A 34 21.33 0.80 -22.49
N SER A 35 21.81 1.17 -23.69
CA SER A 35 21.34 0.60 -24.95
C SER A 35 21.52 -0.93 -24.99
N ARG A 36 22.68 -1.44 -24.59
CA ARG A 36 22.94 -2.89 -24.52
C ARG A 36 22.01 -3.58 -23.53
N THR A 37 21.89 -3.04 -22.32
CA THR A 37 21.05 -3.63 -21.26
C THR A 37 19.56 -3.63 -21.66
N MET A 38 19.06 -2.52 -22.22
CA MET A 38 17.68 -2.44 -22.69
C MET A 38 17.43 -3.38 -23.86
N LYS A 39 18.44 -3.63 -24.73
CA LYS A 39 18.31 -4.61 -25.81
C LYS A 39 18.25 -6.04 -25.29
N GLU A 40 19.03 -6.38 -24.25
CA GLU A 40 18.95 -7.69 -23.58
C GLU A 40 17.56 -7.90 -22.95
N LEU A 41 17.05 -6.88 -22.25
CA LEU A 41 15.70 -6.91 -21.67
C LEU A 41 14.60 -7.03 -22.73
N GLU A 42 14.78 -6.36 -23.88
CA GLU A 42 13.89 -6.43 -25.04
C GLU A 42 13.87 -7.84 -25.64
N THR A 43 15.04 -8.44 -25.84
CA THR A 43 15.15 -9.83 -26.33
C THR A 43 14.52 -10.83 -25.38
N ALA A 44 14.59 -10.58 -24.07
CA ALA A 44 13.94 -11.41 -23.05
C ALA A 44 12.45 -11.07 -22.82
N GLY A 45 11.88 -10.08 -23.52
CA GLY A 45 10.46 -9.73 -23.46
C GLY A 45 10.03 -8.87 -22.25
N TYR A 46 10.97 -8.43 -21.41
CA TYR A 46 10.69 -7.58 -20.24
C TYR A 46 10.34 -6.14 -20.63
N VAL A 47 10.85 -5.69 -21.77
CA VAL A 47 10.51 -4.39 -22.37
C VAL A 47 10.23 -4.58 -23.85
N GLU A 48 9.52 -3.63 -24.44
CA GLU A 48 9.28 -3.57 -25.87
C GLU A 48 9.67 -2.19 -26.40
N ARG A 49 10.03 -2.13 -27.67
CA ARG A 49 10.39 -0.89 -28.34
C ARG A 49 9.21 -0.35 -29.14
N THR A 50 8.82 0.89 -28.87
CA THR A 50 7.74 1.57 -29.59
C THR A 50 8.20 2.06 -30.96
N LEU A 51 7.25 2.51 -31.80
CA LEU A 51 7.53 3.11 -33.11
C LEU A 51 8.43 4.35 -32.99
N GLU A 52 8.29 5.11 -31.91
CA GLU A 52 9.09 6.31 -31.59
C GLU A 52 10.48 5.96 -31.02
N ARG A 53 10.88 4.69 -31.05
CA ARG A 53 12.15 4.17 -30.52
C ARG A 53 12.33 4.35 -29.01
N LEU A 54 11.23 4.54 -28.28
CA LEU A 54 11.19 4.50 -26.81
C LEU A 54 11.02 3.06 -26.34
N TYR A 55 11.37 2.79 -25.08
CA TYR A 55 11.08 1.53 -24.41
C TYR A 55 9.83 1.66 -23.56
N GLN A 56 9.04 0.59 -23.46
CA GLN A 56 7.92 0.43 -22.54
C GLN A 56 7.95 -0.97 -21.92
N THR A 57 7.19 -1.21 -20.85
CA THR A 57 7.07 -2.53 -20.22
C THR A 57 6.53 -3.58 -21.19
N GLY A 58 7.17 -4.75 -21.25
CA GLY A 58 6.76 -5.88 -22.10
C GLY A 58 5.91 -6.91 -21.36
N PRO A 59 5.27 -7.85 -22.10
CA PRO A 59 4.33 -8.83 -21.54
C PRO A 59 4.97 -9.84 -20.59
N GLU A 60 6.29 -10.04 -20.64
CA GLU A 60 6.98 -10.95 -19.74
C GLU A 60 6.81 -10.53 -18.28
N LEU A 61 6.79 -9.22 -18.00
CA LEU A 61 6.53 -8.67 -16.66
C LEU A 61 5.15 -9.07 -16.13
N PHE A 62 4.12 -9.07 -16.99
CA PHE A 62 2.80 -9.57 -16.61
C PHE A 62 2.81 -11.08 -16.37
N ARG A 63 3.47 -11.84 -17.25
CA ARG A 63 3.57 -13.31 -17.10
C ARG A 63 4.19 -13.69 -15.76
N ILE A 64 5.34 -13.10 -15.41
CA ILE A 64 6.00 -13.38 -14.13
C ILE A 64 5.22 -12.80 -12.95
N GLY A 65 4.64 -11.60 -13.10
CA GLY A 65 3.83 -10.96 -12.07
C GLY A 65 2.57 -11.77 -11.74
N SER A 66 1.97 -12.43 -12.74
CA SER A 66 0.81 -13.31 -12.53
C SER A 66 1.13 -14.59 -11.75
N LEU A 67 2.43 -14.95 -11.65
CA LEU A 67 2.90 -16.03 -10.79
C LEU A 67 3.00 -15.60 -9.34
N TYR A 68 2.92 -14.30 -9.05
CA TYR A 68 2.71 -13.78 -7.70
C TYR A 68 1.31 -14.17 -7.23
N ARG A 69 1.17 -15.43 -6.84
CA ARG A 69 0.07 -16.00 -6.09
C ARG A 69 0.68 -16.35 -4.75
N THR A 70 0.46 -15.54 -3.72
CA THR A 70 0.82 -15.99 -2.39
C THR A 70 -0.06 -17.18 -2.06
N SER A 71 0.52 -18.37 -1.91
CA SER A 71 -0.20 -19.59 -1.53
C SER A 71 -0.94 -19.46 -0.19
N GLU A 72 -0.63 -18.43 0.58
CA GLU A 72 -1.21 -18.14 1.91
C GLU A 72 -2.13 -16.91 1.92
N VAL A 73 -2.11 -16.06 0.89
CA VAL A 73 -2.96 -14.87 0.81
C VAL A 73 -4.12 -15.11 -0.13
N PRO A 74 -5.37 -15.14 0.38
CA PRO A 74 -6.53 -15.30 -0.47
C PRO A 74 -6.90 -13.96 -1.12
N LEU A 75 -6.00 -13.39 -1.96
CA LEU A 75 -6.14 -12.04 -2.53
C LEU A 75 -7.49 -11.85 -3.23
N ASP A 76 -7.94 -12.84 -4.02
CA ASP A 76 -9.24 -12.79 -4.69
C ASP A 76 -10.42 -12.76 -3.70
N ARG A 77 -10.27 -13.43 -2.55
CA ARG A 77 -11.27 -13.39 -1.48
C ARG A 77 -11.30 -12.03 -0.79
N ILE A 78 -10.11 -11.47 -0.50
CA ILE A 78 -9.98 -10.13 0.09
C ILE A 78 -10.59 -9.10 -0.87
N ASP A 79 -10.26 -9.19 -2.15
CA ASP A 79 -10.80 -8.31 -3.20
C ASP A 79 -12.32 -8.46 -3.35
N GLY A 80 -12.85 -9.68 -3.28
CA GLY A 80 -14.30 -9.93 -3.26
C GLY A 80 -15.01 -9.27 -2.08
N GLN A 81 -14.43 -9.31 -0.87
CA GLN A 81 -14.97 -8.64 0.31
C GLN A 81 -14.83 -7.12 0.22
N LEU A 82 -13.67 -6.63 -0.23
CA LEU A 82 -13.44 -5.21 -0.49
C LEU A 82 -14.47 -4.65 -1.48
N GLY A 83 -14.79 -5.40 -2.53
CA GLY A 83 -15.83 -5.03 -3.49
C GLY A 83 -17.23 -4.91 -2.87
N LYS A 84 -17.55 -5.70 -1.83
CA LYS A 84 -18.82 -5.53 -1.10
C LYS A 84 -18.80 -4.25 -0.26
N LEU A 85 -17.68 -3.94 0.39
CA LEU A 85 -17.52 -2.71 1.18
C LEU A 85 -17.61 -1.46 0.31
N VAL A 86 -16.93 -1.44 -0.83
CA VAL A 86 -16.96 -0.33 -1.81
C VAL A 86 -18.34 -0.12 -2.41
N ARG A 87 -19.14 -1.19 -2.60
CA ARG A 87 -20.55 -1.05 -3.01
C ARG A 87 -21.45 -0.52 -1.91
N ARG A 88 -21.10 -0.76 -0.64
CA ARG A 88 -21.89 -0.35 0.53
C ARG A 88 -21.62 1.09 0.96
N PHE A 89 -20.38 1.55 0.81
CA PHE A 89 -19.92 2.83 1.33
C PHE A 89 -19.45 3.78 0.22
N PRO A 90 -19.55 5.10 0.40
CA PRO A 90 -19.04 6.09 -0.56
C PRO A 90 -17.51 6.23 -0.46
N ALA A 91 -16.78 5.13 -0.65
CA ALA A 91 -15.34 5.03 -0.48
C ALA A 91 -14.69 4.21 -1.60
N SER A 92 -13.45 4.54 -1.94
CA SER A 92 -12.58 3.69 -2.74
C SER A 92 -11.84 2.70 -1.83
N GLY A 93 -11.66 1.48 -2.31
CA GLY A 93 -11.02 0.40 -1.57
C GLY A 93 -9.61 0.10 -2.06
N TYR A 94 -8.71 -0.26 -1.16
CA TYR A 94 -7.32 -0.60 -1.46
C TYR A 94 -6.89 -1.88 -0.74
N ILE A 95 -6.07 -2.68 -1.42
CA ILE A 95 -5.31 -3.79 -0.83
C ILE A 95 -3.84 -3.51 -1.08
N ALA A 96 -3.02 -3.61 -0.03
CA ALA A 96 -1.58 -3.44 -0.14
C ALA A 96 -0.83 -4.53 0.59
N ILE A 97 0.43 -4.72 0.21
CA ILE A 97 1.38 -5.59 0.89
C ILE A 97 2.58 -4.80 1.38
N ASN A 98 3.16 -5.21 2.49
CA ASN A 98 4.41 -4.65 3.02
C ASN A 98 5.59 -4.86 2.06
N ARG A 99 6.45 -3.85 1.97
CA ARG A 99 7.76 -3.92 1.28
C ARG A 99 8.76 -3.06 2.01
N GLY A 100 9.48 -3.63 2.97
CA GLY A 100 10.39 -2.82 3.77
C GLY A 100 9.60 -1.75 4.55
N LEU A 101 9.97 -0.49 4.40
CA LEU A 101 9.25 0.67 4.98
C LEU A 101 8.24 1.28 3.99
N ASP A 102 8.05 0.63 2.85
CA ASP A 102 7.05 0.96 1.84
C ASP A 102 5.92 -0.07 1.88
N CYS A 103 4.87 0.21 1.12
CA CYS A 103 3.85 -0.75 0.75
C CYS A 103 3.59 -0.70 -0.77
N ILE A 104 3.20 -1.84 -1.35
CA ILE A 104 2.79 -1.93 -2.76
C ILE A 104 1.28 -2.11 -2.81
N ILE A 105 0.58 -1.29 -3.61
CA ILE A 105 -0.85 -1.50 -3.89
C ILE A 105 -1.02 -2.70 -4.81
N LEU A 106 -1.70 -3.74 -4.34
CA LEU A 106 -2.01 -4.95 -5.12
C LEU A 106 -3.34 -4.82 -5.86
N ARG A 107 -4.34 -4.17 -5.25
CA ARG A 107 -5.66 -3.97 -5.84
C ARG A 107 -6.22 -2.61 -5.48
N MET A 108 -6.94 -2.01 -6.42
CA MET A 108 -7.71 -0.79 -6.21
C MET A 108 -9.13 -0.97 -6.74
N ARG A 109 -10.12 -0.63 -5.91
CA ARG A 109 -11.54 -0.62 -6.28
C ARG A 109 -12.10 0.79 -6.17
N GLU A 110 -12.45 1.34 -7.32
CA GLU A 110 -13.01 2.69 -7.40
C GLU A 110 -14.42 2.72 -6.82
N GLY A 111 -14.67 3.68 -5.91
CA GLY A 111 -15.99 3.95 -5.35
C GLY A 111 -16.85 4.82 -6.28
N VAL A 112 -18.17 4.79 -6.07
CA VAL A 112 -19.16 5.51 -6.90
C VAL A 112 -18.96 7.04 -6.90
N ARG A 113 -18.39 7.58 -5.81
CA ARG A 113 -17.98 8.98 -5.73
C ARG A 113 -16.47 9.02 -5.79
N ALA A 114 -15.94 9.13 -7.01
CA ALA A 114 -14.51 9.15 -7.25
C ALA A 114 -13.83 10.20 -6.36
N VAL A 115 -13.05 9.72 -5.39
CA VAL A 115 -12.03 10.54 -4.74
C VAL A 115 -11.08 10.95 -5.87
N ARG A 116 -10.80 12.25 -6.03
CA ARG A 116 -9.89 12.73 -7.09
C ARG A 116 -8.46 12.18 -6.96
N PHE A 117 -8.15 11.60 -5.82
CA PHE A 117 -6.88 10.94 -5.52
C PHE A 117 -7.05 9.43 -5.61
N VAL A 118 -6.60 8.87 -6.73
CA VAL A 118 -6.55 7.43 -6.96
C VAL A 118 -5.09 7.02 -6.85
N ILE A 119 -4.82 6.00 -6.05
CA ILE A 119 -3.50 5.34 -6.00
C ILE A 119 -3.60 4.06 -6.84
N PRO A 120 -2.98 3.98 -8.02
CA PRO A 120 -3.19 2.83 -8.88
C PRO A 120 -2.47 1.57 -8.42
N GLU A 121 -2.88 0.43 -8.97
CA GLU A 121 -2.22 -0.85 -8.74
C GLU A 121 -0.75 -0.82 -9.16
N GLY A 122 0.12 -1.46 -8.39
CA GLY A 122 1.56 -1.43 -8.58
C GLY A 122 2.27 -0.20 -7.98
N SER A 123 1.52 0.80 -7.51
CA SER A 123 2.10 1.96 -6.83
C SER A 123 2.86 1.54 -5.57
N ILE A 124 4.02 2.15 -5.37
CA ILE A 124 4.85 1.99 -4.17
C ILE A 124 4.78 3.28 -3.38
N LEU A 125 4.44 3.19 -2.10
CA LEU A 125 4.28 4.34 -1.22
C LEU A 125 5.06 4.11 0.08
N PRO A 126 5.68 5.16 0.66
CA PRO A 126 6.24 5.05 2.00
C PRO A 126 5.11 4.73 2.99
N ALA A 127 5.22 3.60 3.68
CA ALA A 127 4.11 3.04 4.45
C ALA A 127 3.69 3.96 5.61
N PHE A 128 4.61 4.75 6.13
CA PHE A 128 4.29 5.72 7.18
C PHE A 128 3.35 6.85 6.72
N THR A 129 3.14 7.07 5.43
CA THR A 129 2.41 8.24 4.91
C THR A 129 0.91 8.00 4.71
N VAL A 130 0.49 6.75 4.53
CA VAL A 130 -0.89 6.38 4.16
C VAL A 130 -1.49 5.42 5.17
N ALA A 131 -2.80 5.51 5.43
CA ALA A 131 -3.48 4.70 6.45
C ALA A 131 -3.21 3.19 6.29
N ILE A 132 -3.25 2.68 5.05
CA ILE A 132 -3.00 1.26 4.76
C ILE A 132 -1.57 0.83 5.10
N GLY A 133 -0.59 1.71 4.85
CA GLY A 133 0.80 1.47 5.18
C GLY A 133 1.05 1.58 6.69
N LYS A 134 0.42 2.55 7.37
CA LYS A 134 0.46 2.67 8.83
C LYS A 134 -0.14 1.43 9.48
N ALA A 135 -1.26 0.93 8.96
CA ALA A 135 -1.86 -0.31 9.43
C ALA A 135 -0.94 -1.52 9.23
N ILE A 136 -0.22 -1.59 8.11
CA ILE A 136 0.81 -2.61 7.89
C ILE A 136 1.95 -2.48 8.92
N LEU A 137 2.49 -1.28 9.13
CA LEU A 137 3.57 -1.04 10.08
C LEU A 137 3.15 -1.27 11.53
N SER A 138 1.87 -1.14 11.87
CA SER A 138 1.36 -1.48 13.20
C SER A 138 1.41 -2.97 13.53
N ARG A 139 1.71 -3.82 12.55
CA ARG A 139 1.95 -5.25 12.75
C ARG A 139 3.43 -5.58 13.00
N CYS A 140 4.33 -4.60 12.91
CA CYS A 140 5.72 -4.73 13.33
C CYS A 140 5.89 -4.44 14.83
N ASP A 141 6.95 -5.00 15.41
CA ASP A 141 7.35 -4.71 16.79
C ASP A 141 7.96 -3.31 16.90
N ASP A 142 7.74 -2.63 18.02
CA ASP A 142 8.24 -1.26 18.22
C ASP A 142 9.76 -1.16 18.12
N ASP A 143 10.50 -2.16 18.60
CA ASP A 143 11.96 -2.20 18.50
C ASP A 143 12.45 -2.40 17.06
N GLU A 144 11.66 -3.10 16.25
CA GLU A 144 11.91 -3.21 14.82
C GLU A 144 11.69 -1.85 14.14
N LEU A 145 10.56 -1.19 14.42
CA LEU A 145 10.25 0.12 13.89
C LEU A 145 11.28 1.18 14.31
N ARG A 146 11.72 1.18 15.58
CA ARG A 146 12.78 2.09 16.08
C ARG A 146 14.09 1.90 15.34
N ARG A 147 14.48 0.66 15.04
CA ARG A 147 15.73 0.38 14.30
C ARG A 147 15.66 0.79 12.83
N ARG A 148 14.48 0.69 12.22
CA ARG A 148 14.31 0.88 10.77
C ARG A 148 13.94 2.32 10.40
N LEU A 149 13.13 2.99 11.23
CA LEU A 149 12.65 4.34 10.96
C LEU A 149 13.71 5.40 11.33
N PRO A 150 13.90 6.43 10.48
CA PRO A 150 14.69 7.60 10.84
C PRO A 150 14.02 8.39 11.97
N ASP A 151 14.75 9.32 12.60
CA ASP A 151 14.23 10.18 13.68
C ASP A 151 13.08 11.09 13.23
N ARG A 152 13.10 11.50 11.96
CA ARG A 152 12.03 12.29 11.32
C ARG A 152 11.56 11.59 10.05
N LEU A 153 10.24 11.50 9.91
CA LEU A 153 9.55 10.92 8.77
C LEU A 153 9.08 12.05 7.86
N VAL A 154 9.76 12.19 6.73
CA VAL A 154 9.47 13.18 5.69
C VAL A 154 9.22 12.46 4.37
N ASN A 155 8.39 13.04 3.51
CA ASN A 155 8.18 12.54 2.15
C ASN A 155 8.19 13.72 1.15
N GLU A 156 7.72 13.49 -0.08
CA GLU A 156 7.64 14.52 -1.12
C GLU A 156 6.59 15.60 -0.84
N ASP A 157 5.67 15.37 0.10
CA ASP A 157 4.73 16.37 0.59
C ASP A 157 5.42 17.28 1.62
N PRO A 158 5.63 18.57 1.32
CA PRO A 158 6.31 19.50 2.22
C PRO A 158 5.59 19.71 3.56
N TYR A 159 4.32 19.30 3.67
CA TYR A 159 3.54 19.39 4.91
C TYR A 159 3.59 18.13 5.77
N TYR A 160 4.22 17.05 5.28
CA TYR A 160 4.37 15.82 6.04
C TYR A 160 5.75 15.79 6.72
N ASP A 161 5.76 16.08 8.01
CA ASP A 161 6.95 15.99 8.85
C ASP A 161 6.54 15.52 10.26
N VAL A 162 6.77 14.24 10.54
CA VAL A 162 6.34 13.58 11.77
C VAL A 162 7.56 13.02 12.50
N SER A 163 7.64 13.26 13.81
CA SER A 163 8.72 12.65 14.61
C SER A 163 8.52 11.14 14.72
N ARG A 164 9.61 10.38 14.79
CA ARG A 164 9.52 8.93 15.03
C ARG A 164 8.73 8.60 16.29
N GLN A 165 8.85 9.42 17.33
CA GLN A 165 8.13 9.21 18.59
C GLN A 165 6.62 9.34 18.40
N ASP A 166 6.16 10.42 17.76
CA ASP A 166 4.72 10.63 17.51
C ASP A 166 4.15 9.55 16.61
N PHE A 167 4.92 9.14 15.59
CA PHE A 167 4.54 8.04 14.73
C PHE A 167 4.40 6.72 15.50
N LEU A 168 5.34 6.39 16.38
CA LEU A 168 5.26 5.17 17.19
C LEU A 168 4.05 5.19 18.14
N LEU A 169 3.70 6.36 18.70
CA LEU A 169 2.49 6.52 19.51
C LEU A 169 1.22 6.26 18.69
N GLU A 170 1.09 6.91 17.52
CA GLU A 170 -0.04 6.70 16.60
C GLU A 170 -0.19 5.23 16.21
N ILE A 171 0.93 4.58 15.90
CA ILE A 171 0.97 3.16 15.52
C ILE A 171 0.57 2.26 16.69
N ALA A 172 1.04 2.54 17.91
CA ALA A 172 0.68 1.79 19.10
C ALA A 172 -0.82 1.91 19.42
N GLU A 173 -1.40 3.11 19.31
CA GLU A 173 -2.84 3.35 19.47
C GLU A 173 -3.64 2.59 18.42
N GLY A 174 -3.21 2.66 17.15
CA GLY A 174 -3.82 1.93 16.04
C GLY A 174 -3.80 0.41 16.25
N ARG A 175 -2.67 -0.11 16.74
CA ARG A 175 -2.48 -1.52 17.09
C ARG A 175 -3.39 -1.94 18.26
N ALA A 176 -3.58 -1.09 19.26
CA ALA A 176 -4.45 -1.40 20.40
C ALA A 176 -5.93 -1.49 20.00
N ARG A 177 -6.39 -0.64 19.08
CA ARG A 177 -7.79 -0.59 18.64
C ARG A 177 -8.13 -1.48 17.43
N GLY A 178 -7.13 -2.01 16.72
CA GLY A 178 -7.35 -2.90 15.58
C GLY A 178 -7.34 -2.22 14.21
N TRP A 179 -7.26 -0.90 14.15
CA TRP A 179 -7.42 -0.12 12.91
C TRP A 179 -6.70 1.24 13.00
N LEU A 180 -6.41 1.84 11.85
CA LEU A 180 -5.80 3.16 11.71
C LEU A 180 -6.80 4.13 11.07
N ASP A 181 -6.94 5.33 11.64
CA ASP A 181 -7.64 6.48 11.06
C ASP A 181 -6.57 7.45 10.56
N LEU A 182 -6.58 7.77 9.27
CA LEU A 182 -5.85 8.91 8.74
C LEU A 182 -6.88 9.97 8.33
N ARG A 183 -6.74 11.16 8.90
CA ARG A 183 -7.61 12.30 8.58
C ARG A 183 -6.86 13.34 7.79
N ASP A 184 -7.60 13.96 6.87
CA ASP A 184 -7.17 15.06 6.02
C ASP A 184 -5.78 14.85 5.45
N MET A 185 -5.61 13.72 4.75
CA MET A 185 -4.36 13.31 4.14
C MET A 185 -3.81 14.45 3.30
N ALA A 186 -2.69 15.04 3.74
CA ALA A 186 -2.00 16.14 3.07
C ALA A 186 -2.87 17.40 2.87
N GLY A 187 -3.88 17.65 3.71
CA GLY A 187 -4.79 18.79 3.53
C GLY A 187 -5.71 18.68 2.31
N ARG A 188 -5.87 17.46 1.75
CA ARG A 188 -6.61 17.22 0.50
C ARG A 188 -8.09 16.93 0.73
N GLY A 189 -8.57 16.96 1.98
CA GLY A 189 -9.94 16.60 2.34
C GLY A 189 -10.26 15.13 2.08
N ILE A 190 -9.25 14.27 2.24
CA ILE A 190 -9.33 12.83 2.04
C ILE A 190 -8.97 12.13 3.34
N ASP A 191 -9.88 11.29 3.80
CA ASP A 191 -9.66 10.44 4.95
C ASP A 191 -9.52 9.00 4.51
N ALA A 192 -8.90 8.17 5.35
CA ALA A 192 -8.80 6.75 5.13
C ALA A 192 -8.83 5.99 6.45
N VAL A 193 -9.57 4.89 6.48
CA VAL A 193 -9.52 3.91 7.57
C VAL A 193 -8.92 2.61 7.06
N ALA A 194 -8.07 1.98 7.87
CA ALA A 194 -7.32 0.81 7.44
C ALA A 194 -7.13 -0.22 8.55
N ILE A 195 -7.01 -1.47 8.13
CA ILE A 195 -6.64 -2.62 8.97
C ILE A 195 -5.50 -3.38 8.30
N ALA A 196 -4.84 -4.27 9.04
CA ALA A 196 -3.87 -5.20 8.47
C ALA A 196 -3.95 -6.59 9.10
N VAL A 197 -3.65 -7.59 8.29
CA VAL A 197 -3.56 -9.00 8.70
C VAL A 197 -2.16 -9.52 8.38
N LYS A 198 -1.55 -10.20 9.35
CA LYS A 198 -0.25 -10.82 9.19
C LYS A 198 -0.45 -12.24 8.68
N VAL A 199 0.06 -12.51 7.48
CA VAL A 199 -0.11 -13.79 6.78
C VAL A 199 1.04 -14.73 7.16
N SER A 200 2.25 -14.18 7.19
CA SER A 200 3.47 -14.86 7.64
C SER A 200 4.36 -13.85 8.36
N ASP A 201 5.53 -14.27 8.85
CA ASP A 201 6.48 -13.35 9.49
C ASP A 201 6.97 -12.24 8.58
N GLU A 202 7.04 -12.49 7.28
CA GLU A 202 7.50 -11.53 6.28
C GLU A 202 6.37 -10.86 5.50
N GLU A 203 5.14 -11.38 5.55
CA GLU A 203 4.03 -10.92 4.73
C GLU A 203 2.87 -10.40 5.58
N THR A 204 2.55 -9.12 5.39
CA THR A 204 1.43 -8.42 6.00
C THR A 204 0.62 -7.72 4.93
N ILE A 205 -0.69 -7.98 4.92
CA ILE A 205 -1.64 -7.40 3.97
C ILE A 205 -2.46 -6.32 4.68
N GLY A 206 -2.44 -5.12 4.12
CA GLY A 206 -3.32 -4.03 4.49
C GLY A 206 -4.59 -4.02 3.66
N VAL A 207 -5.70 -3.59 4.28
CA VAL A 207 -6.96 -3.28 3.59
C VAL A 207 -7.44 -1.93 4.07
N ALA A 208 -7.81 -1.05 3.14
CA ALA A 208 -8.27 0.30 3.49
C ALA A 208 -9.48 0.75 2.67
N LEU A 209 -10.24 1.65 3.27
CA LEU A 209 -11.28 2.45 2.61
C LEU A 209 -10.88 3.92 2.70
N SER A 210 -10.85 4.61 1.56
CA SER A 210 -10.57 6.04 1.48
C SER A 210 -11.76 6.81 0.90
N PHE A 211 -12.07 7.96 1.48
CA PHE A 211 -13.29 8.70 1.23
C PHE A 211 -13.09 10.19 1.48
N MET A 212 -13.97 11.01 0.92
CA MET A 212 -13.93 12.46 1.09
C MET A 212 -14.41 12.87 2.48
N THR A 213 -13.59 13.62 3.23
CA THR A 213 -13.91 14.12 4.58
C THR A 213 -15.19 14.94 4.56
N ALA A 214 -15.32 15.86 3.59
CA ALA A 214 -16.41 16.82 3.52
C ALA A 214 -17.80 16.21 3.24
N THR A 215 -17.87 15.00 2.68
CA THR A 215 -19.13 14.38 2.25
C THR A 215 -19.50 13.11 3.00
N THR A 216 -18.68 12.74 3.99
CA THR A 216 -18.86 11.50 4.76
C THR A 216 -19.27 11.85 6.18
N ALA A 217 -20.50 11.48 6.54
CA ALA A 217 -21.00 11.69 7.90
C ALA A 217 -20.22 10.83 8.92
N PRO A 218 -20.07 11.28 10.18
CA PRO A 218 -19.38 10.52 11.22
C PRO A 218 -19.90 9.08 11.39
N ALA A 219 -21.22 8.88 11.38
CA ALA A 219 -21.84 7.56 11.47
C ALA A 219 -21.47 6.61 10.32
N ILE A 220 -21.25 7.15 9.10
CA ILE A 220 -20.79 6.35 7.96
C ILE A 220 -19.34 5.93 8.15
N ARG A 221 -18.50 6.81 8.71
CA ARG A 221 -17.11 6.47 9.07
C ARG A 221 -17.07 5.36 10.11
N GLU A 222 -17.83 5.47 11.19
CA GLU A 222 -17.91 4.44 12.23
C GLU A 222 -18.34 3.10 11.63
N ALA A 223 -19.37 3.10 10.78
CA ALA A 223 -19.81 1.88 10.09
C ALA A 223 -18.73 1.28 9.16
N MET A 224 -17.87 2.11 8.54
CA MET A 224 -16.71 1.65 7.76
C MET A 224 -15.65 1.01 8.66
N ILE A 225 -15.34 1.63 9.80
CA ILE A 225 -14.39 1.10 10.80
C ILE A 225 -14.88 -0.26 11.29
N ASP A 226 -16.14 -0.37 11.71
CA ASP A 226 -16.70 -1.63 12.21
C ASP A 226 -16.68 -2.72 11.13
N SER A 227 -17.01 -2.36 9.88
CA SER A 227 -16.99 -3.30 8.77
C SER A 227 -15.57 -3.78 8.43
N LEU A 228 -14.57 -2.88 8.50
CA LEU A 228 -13.17 -3.26 8.32
C LEU A 228 -12.66 -4.10 9.49
N ALA A 229 -12.97 -3.75 10.73
CA ALA A 229 -12.58 -4.55 11.90
C ALA A 229 -13.19 -5.96 11.84
N SER A 230 -14.45 -6.08 11.40
CA SER A 230 -15.07 -7.40 11.15
C SER A 230 -14.33 -8.16 10.04
N LEU A 231 -13.98 -7.50 8.94
CA LEU A 231 -13.17 -8.11 7.87
C LEU A 231 -11.80 -8.55 8.39
N GLY A 232 -11.15 -7.76 9.23
CA GLY A 232 -9.86 -8.09 9.84
C GLY A 232 -9.91 -9.39 10.62
N ARG A 233 -10.97 -9.61 11.40
CA ARG A 233 -11.17 -10.87 12.13
C ARG A 233 -11.47 -12.05 11.21
N GLU A 234 -12.32 -11.87 10.21
CA GLU A 234 -12.58 -12.91 9.21
C GLU A 234 -11.30 -13.34 8.51
N LEU A 235 -10.49 -12.37 8.07
CA LEU A 235 -9.21 -12.61 7.42
C LEU A 235 -8.19 -13.22 8.40
N GLY A 236 -8.10 -12.70 9.63
CA GLY A 236 -7.25 -13.23 10.69
C GLY A 236 -7.53 -14.70 11.00
N ALA A 237 -8.80 -15.12 11.05
CA ALA A 237 -9.17 -16.52 11.22
C ALA A 237 -8.72 -17.41 10.03
N ILE A 238 -8.77 -16.89 8.80
CA ILE A 238 -8.35 -17.61 7.60
C ILE A 238 -6.84 -17.80 7.56
N VAL A 239 -6.08 -16.73 7.86
CA VAL A 239 -4.60 -16.74 7.81
C VAL A 239 -3.96 -17.09 9.14
N ARG A 240 -4.78 -17.38 10.17
CA ARG A 240 -4.36 -17.74 11.54
C ARG A 240 -3.56 -16.63 12.26
N ASP A 241 -3.88 -15.37 11.98
CA ASP A 241 -3.33 -14.21 12.70
C ASP A 241 -4.02 -14.05 14.07
N ARG A 242 -3.36 -14.57 15.12
CA ARG A 242 -3.87 -14.56 16.51
C ARG A 242 -4.07 -13.16 17.09
N TYR A 243 -3.49 -12.12 16.51
CA TYR A 243 -3.77 -10.75 16.92
C TYR A 243 -5.26 -10.43 16.85
N TRP A 244 -5.99 -11.02 15.92
CA TRP A 244 -7.42 -10.76 15.77
C TRP A 244 -8.31 -11.45 16.81
N ASP A 245 -7.77 -12.40 17.57
CA ASP A 245 -8.50 -13.12 18.63
C ASP A 245 -8.86 -12.21 19.82
N GLN A 246 -8.17 -11.06 19.96
CA GLN A 246 -8.39 -10.11 21.05
C GLN A 246 -9.54 -9.12 20.80
N PHE A 247 -10.21 -9.19 19.63
CA PHE A 247 -11.28 -8.27 19.25
C PHE A 247 -12.64 -8.97 19.20
N SER A 248 -13.66 -8.30 19.74
CA SER A 248 -15.05 -8.79 19.81
C SER A 248 -15.71 -8.94 18.43
N PRO A 249 -16.85 -9.66 18.34
CA PRO A 249 -17.74 -9.70 17.17
C PRO A 249 -18.08 -8.36 16.50
N LEU A 250 -18.05 -7.27 17.25
CA LEU A 250 -18.38 -5.93 16.76
C LEU A 250 -17.13 -5.10 16.45
N GLY A 251 -15.93 -5.68 16.52
CA GLY A 251 -14.67 -4.99 16.22
C GLY A 251 -14.07 -4.22 17.39
N SER A 252 -14.78 -4.08 18.50
CA SER A 252 -14.24 -3.45 19.73
C SER A 252 -13.23 -4.37 20.43
N PRO A 253 -12.15 -3.84 21.03
CA PRO A 253 -11.21 -4.62 21.84
C PRO A 253 -11.94 -5.37 22.97
N LEU A 254 -11.56 -6.63 23.23
CA LEU A 254 -12.14 -7.41 24.33
C LEU A 254 -11.74 -6.86 25.71
N ASN A 255 -10.62 -6.15 25.79
CA ASN A 255 -10.15 -5.50 27.01
C ASN A 255 -9.64 -4.09 26.67
N PRO A 256 -10.51 -3.07 26.63
CA PRO A 256 -10.09 -1.72 26.26
C PRO A 256 -9.11 -1.19 27.32
N ALA A 257 -7.97 -0.65 26.88
CA ALA A 257 -7.09 0.09 27.77
C ALA A 257 -7.89 1.24 28.43
N PRO A 258 -7.68 1.54 29.72
CA PRO A 258 -8.38 2.64 30.37
C PRO A 258 -8.11 3.94 29.60
N VAL A 259 -9.19 4.63 29.22
CA VAL A 259 -9.11 5.95 28.59
C VAL A 259 -8.44 6.88 29.59
N ALA A 260 -7.26 7.40 29.24
CA ALA A 260 -6.54 8.40 30.02
C ALA A 260 -7.14 9.79 29.84
#